data_AF-A0A4Y2E7A4-F1
#
_entry.id   AF-A0A4Y2E7A4-F1
#
_cell.length_a   1.000
_cell.length_b   1.000
_cell.length_c   1.000
_cell.angle_alpha   90.00
_cell.angle_beta   90.00
_cell.angle_gamma   90.00
#
_symmetry.space_group_name_H-M   'P 1'
#
loop_
_entity.id
_entity.type
_entity.pdbx_description
1 polymer ?
#
loop_
_entity_poly.entity_id
_entity_poly.type
_entity_poly.pdbx_seq_one_letter_code
_entity_poly.pdbx_strand_id
1 'polypeptide(L)'
;MPKQKSGNTARKFFRHPEKTAEITGVEFNLIKRLGIILECINCNMKINYLEKSAEITRVTQDICIRNYSWYPMPISLHKILFNGRGIIEACILSIESYCEEAQEARNKHNRQYRELFTRKSSRINTNTGLLHRLLIIFDRYIASLRAAPKSGKRKMDREMKKLLELCFSDEEDSVIVSEDSSEESSISE
;
A
#
# COMPACT_ATOMS: atom_id res chain seq x y z
N MET A 1 -4.98 -1.42 29.50
CA MET A 1 -5.48 -0.91 28.21
C MET A 1 -5.04 -1.89 27.12
N PRO A 2 -5.95 -2.44 26.29
CA PRO A 2 -5.55 -3.30 25.19
C PRO A 2 -4.68 -2.51 24.20
N LYS A 3 -3.53 -3.06 23.80
CA LYS A 3 -2.64 -2.43 22.82
C LYS A 3 -3.39 -2.25 21.49
N GLN A 4 -3.43 -1.04 20.96
CA GLN A 4 -3.92 -0.77 19.61
C GLN A 4 -3.12 -1.61 18.59
N LYS A 5 -3.83 -2.30 17.70
CA LYS A 5 -3.22 -3.07 16.61
C LYS A 5 -2.73 -2.09 15.54
N SER A 6 -1.47 -2.21 15.15
CA SER A 6 -0.85 -1.32 14.16
C SER A 6 -0.87 -1.93 12.75
N GLY A 7 -0.67 -1.11 11.72
CA GLY A 7 -0.49 -1.59 10.34
C GLY A 7 0.67 -2.60 10.21
N ASN A 8 1.73 -2.48 11.03
CA ASN A 8 2.81 -3.46 11.07
C ASN A 8 2.35 -4.83 11.59
N THR A 9 1.40 -4.85 12.53
CA THR A 9 0.79 -6.07 13.04
C THR A 9 -0.03 -6.74 11.95
N ALA A 10 -0.85 -5.97 11.22
CA ALA A 10 -1.65 -6.48 10.10
C ALA A 10 -0.78 -7.05 8.98
N ARG A 11 0.31 -6.35 8.59
CA ARG A 11 1.27 -6.83 7.59
C ARG A 11 1.91 -8.16 7.98
N LYS A 12 2.22 -8.37 9.27
CA LYS A 12 2.77 -9.65 9.76
C LYS A 12 1.74 -10.77 9.73
N PHE A 13 0.48 -10.46 10.05
CA PHE A 13 -0.62 -11.43 10.04
C PHE A 13 -0.83 -12.05 8.65
N PHE A 14 -0.89 -11.23 7.60
CA PHE A 14 -1.12 -11.74 6.24
C PHE A 14 0.13 -12.32 5.54
N ARG A 15 1.33 -12.16 6.11
CA ARG A 15 2.58 -12.65 5.50
C ARG A 15 2.72 -14.18 5.53
N HIS A 16 2.14 -14.82 6.54
CA HIS A 16 2.21 -16.27 6.74
C HIS A 16 0.80 -16.81 7.02
N PRO A 17 -0.05 -16.97 5.98
CA PRO A 17 -1.43 -17.38 6.16
C PRO A 17 -1.57 -18.77 6.78
N GLU A 18 -0.65 -19.70 6.50
CA GLU A 18 -0.66 -21.08 7.05
C GLU A 18 -0.55 -21.07 8.58
N LYS A 19 0.51 -20.45 9.11
CA LYS A 19 0.73 -20.32 10.56
C LYS A 19 -0.39 -19.56 11.24
N THR A 20 -0.94 -18.57 10.55
CA THR A 20 -2.03 -17.76 11.11
C THR A 20 -3.33 -18.55 11.19
N ALA A 21 -3.64 -19.37 10.18
CA ALA A 21 -4.77 -20.28 10.18
C ALA A 21 -4.63 -21.32 11.31
N GLU A 22 -3.45 -21.91 11.47
CA GLU A 22 -3.13 -22.87 12.52
C GLU A 22 -3.34 -22.26 13.93
N ILE A 23 -2.82 -21.05 14.16
CA ILE A 23 -2.91 -20.39 15.48
C ILE A 23 -4.33 -19.92 15.78
N THR A 24 -5.05 -19.39 14.80
CA THR A 24 -6.38 -18.77 15.02
C THR A 24 -7.55 -19.73 14.87
N GLY A 25 -7.33 -20.90 14.25
CA GLY A 25 -8.41 -21.83 13.87
C GLY A 25 -9.32 -21.33 12.75
N VAL A 26 -8.95 -20.22 12.09
CA VAL A 26 -9.70 -19.66 10.96
C VAL A 26 -9.30 -20.39 9.67
N GLU A 27 -10.23 -20.54 8.74
CA GLU A 27 -9.98 -21.22 7.48
C GLU A 27 -8.83 -20.56 6.68
N PHE A 28 -7.87 -21.38 6.26
CA PHE A 28 -6.69 -20.93 5.51
C PHE A 28 -7.04 -20.15 4.24
N ASN A 29 -8.00 -20.64 3.44
CA ASN A 29 -8.32 -19.98 2.16
C ASN A 29 -8.91 -18.59 2.39
N LEU A 30 -9.68 -18.39 3.46
CA LEU A 30 -10.21 -17.07 3.82
C LEU A 30 -9.06 -16.10 4.11
N ILE A 31 -8.10 -16.48 4.94
CA ILE A 31 -6.96 -15.62 5.29
C ILE A 31 -6.11 -15.31 4.05
N LYS A 32 -5.83 -16.32 3.21
CA LYS A 32 -5.05 -16.14 1.99
C LYS A 32 -5.73 -15.19 1.00
N ARG A 33 -7.03 -15.39 0.72
CA ARG A 33 -7.80 -14.56 -0.20
C ARG A 33 -7.92 -13.11 0.27
N LEU A 34 -8.16 -12.89 1.57
CA LEU A 34 -8.16 -11.54 2.15
C LEU A 34 -6.80 -10.86 2.03
N GLY A 35 -5.71 -11.62 2.23
CA GLY A 35 -4.35 -11.12 2.00
C GLY A 35 -4.14 -10.64 0.56
N ILE A 36 -4.58 -11.43 -0.43
CA ILE A 36 -4.49 -11.09 -1.86
C ILE A 36 -5.33 -9.85 -2.17
N ILE A 37 -6.58 -9.78 -1.71
CA ILE A 37 -7.45 -8.62 -1.92
C ILE A 37 -6.82 -7.33 -1.36
N LEU A 38 -6.24 -7.40 -0.16
CA LEU A 38 -5.56 -6.26 0.46
C LEU A 38 -4.28 -5.89 -0.28
N GLU A 39 -3.53 -6.86 -0.81
CA GLU A 39 -2.36 -6.60 -1.65
C GLU A 39 -2.77 -5.95 -2.98
N CYS A 40 -3.89 -6.37 -3.58
CA CYS A 40 -4.50 -5.72 -4.74
C CYS A 40 -4.81 -4.25 -4.45
N ILE A 41 -5.51 -3.96 -3.35
CA ILE A 41 -5.89 -2.58 -3.01
C ILE A 41 -4.65 -1.70 -2.78
N ASN A 42 -3.59 -2.26 -2.21
CA ASN A 42 -2.34 -1.57 -1.92
C ASN A 42 -1.30 -1.68 -3.05
N CYS A 43 -1.74 -1.94 -4.29
CA CYS A 43 -0.85 -1.87 -5.43
C CYS A 43 -0.97 -0.48 -6.07
N ASN A 44 0.18 0.12 -6.40
CA ASN A 44 0.20 1.43 -7.05
C ASN A 44 -0.05 1.33 -8.57
N MET A 45 -0.78 0.31 -9.00
CA MET A 45 -1.12 0.10 -10.40
C MET A 45 -2.62 0.26 -10.58
N LYS A 46 -3.04 0.74 -11.75
CA LYS A 46 -4.46 0.83 -12.06
C LYS A 46 -5.00 -0.59 -12.15
N ILE A 47 -5.85 -0.96 -11.19
CA ILE A 47 -6.53 -2.24 -11.21
C ILE A 47 -7.63 -2.10 -12.26
N ASN A 48 -7.40 -2.57 -13.48
CA ASN A 48 -8.53 -2.95 -14.30
C ASN A 48 -9.21 -4.09 -13.54
N TYR A 49 -10.42 -3.84 -13.03
CA TYR A 49 -11.19 -4.84 -12.28
C TYR A 49 -11.59 -5.97 -13.24
N LEU A 50 -10.63 -6.84 -13.52
CA LEU A 50 -10.79 -8.01 -14.38
C LEU A 50 -11.74 -8.97 -13.69
N GLU A 51 -12.48 -9.73 -14.49
CA GLU A 51 -13.46 -10.73 -14.05
C GLU A 51 -12.93 -11.63 -12.92
N LYS A 52 -11.63 -11.93 -12.92
CA LYS A 52 -10.94 -12.72 -11.88
C LYS A 52 -10.94 -12.08 -10.50
N SER A 53 -10.84 -10.75 -10.39
CA SER A 53 -10.92 -10.03 -9.10
C SER A 53 -12.35 -10.04 -8.52
N ALA A 54 -13.35 -9.99 -9.41
CA ALA A 54 -14.76 -10.17 -9.08
C ALA A 54 -15.04 -11.58 -8.56
N GLU A 55 -14.42 -12.58 -9.19
CA GLU A 55 -14.55 -13.97 -8.78
C GLU A 55 -13.93 -14.21 -7.39
N ILE A 56 -12.74 -13.67 -7.14
CA ILE A 56 -12.08 -13.81 -5.82
C ILE A 56 -12.93 -13.19 -4.72
N THR A 57 -13.51 -12.00 -4.93
CA THR A 57 -14.35 -11.33 -3.94
C THR A 57 -15.66 -12.08 -3.71
N ARG A 58 -16.33 -12.57 -4.77
CA ARG A 58 -17.55 -13.39 -4.65
C ARG A 58 -17.33 -14.69 -3.89
N VAL A 59 -16.28 -15.45 -4.24
CA VAL A 59 -15.97 -16.71 -3.54
C VAL A 59 -15.64 -16.44 -2.06
N THR A 60 -14.92 -15.35 -1.77
CA THR A 60 -14.60 -14.95 -0.39
C THR A 60 -15.86 -14.58 0.40
N GLN A 61 -16.81 -13.88 -0.23
CA GLN A 61 -18.10 -13.56 0.36
C GLN A 61 -18.89 -14.82 0.72
N ASP A 62 -18.97 -15.80 -0.19
CA ASP A 62 -19.66 -17.07 0.05
C ASP A 62 -19.07 -17.83 1.23
N ILE A 63 -17.74 -17.87 1.34
CA ILE A 63 -17.03 -18.48 2.48
C ILE A 63 -17.41 -17.78 3.79
N CYS A 64 -17.41 -16.45 3.81
CA CYS A 64 -17.80 -15.69 5.00
C CYS A 64 -19.24 -15.99 5.43
N ILE A 65 -20.18 -16.03 4.49
CA ILE A 65 -21.60 -16.28 4.80
C ILE A 65 -21.82 -17.73 5.26
N ARG A 66 -21.21 -18.71 4.59
CA ARG A 66 -21.40 -20.14 4.90
C ARG A 66 -20.74 -20.55 6.21
N ASN A 67 -19.49 -20.14 6.43
CA ASN A 67 -18.69 -20.62 7.56
C ASN A 67 -18.80 -19.73 8.80
N TYR A 68 -19.17 -18.45 8.62
CA TYR A 68 -19.15 -17.44 9.68
C TYR A 68 -20.46 -16.65 9.78
N SER A 69 -21.60 -17.24 9.43
CA SER A 69 -22.94 -16.62 9.54
C SER A 69 -23.27 -16.09 10.94
N TRP A 70 -22.69 -16.69 11.99
CA TRP A 70 -22.85 -16.30 13.38
C TRP A 70 -22.16 -14.97 13.72
N TYR A 71 -21.22 -14.49 12.90
CA TYR A 71 -20.48 -13.26 13.13
C TYR A 71 -20.92 -12.16 12.15
N PRO A 72 -21.41 -11.01 12.63
CA PRO A 72 -21.79 -9.91 11.74
C PRO A 72 -20.55 -9.39 11.00
N MET A 73 -20.63 -9.36 9.66
CA MET A 73 -19.51 -8.93 8.83
C MET A 73 -19.14 -7.46 9.15
N PRO A 74 -17.85 -7.15 9.39
CA PRO A 74 -17.42 -5.78 9.63
C PRO A 74 -17.72 -4.89 8.43
N ILE A 75 -18.11 -3.63 8.69
CA ILE A 75 -18.49 -2.68 7.63
C ILE A 75 -17.39 -2.49 6.58
N SER A 76 -16.12 -2.51 7.01
CA SER A 76 -14.95 -2.38 6.12
C SER A 76 -14.84 -3.57 5.18
N LEU A 77 -15.02 -4.79 5.71
CA LEU A 77 -14.98 -6.02 4.91
C LEU A 77 -16.17 -6.07 3.94
N HIS A 78 -17.37 -5.71 4.40
CA HIS A 78 -18.55 -5.64 3.56
C HIS A 78 -18.36 -4.66 2.39
N LYS A 79 -17.86 -3.44 2.66
CA LYS A 79 -17.60 -2.45 1.60
C LYS A 79 -16.59 -2.98 0.57
N ILE A 80 -15.55 -3.68 0.99
CA ILE A 80 -14.55 -4.26 0.08
C ILE A 80 -15.16 -5.39 -0.76
N LEU A 81 -15.89 -6.33 -0.14
CA LEU A 81 -16.40 -7.50 -0.85
C LEU A 81 -17.62 -7.20 -1.75
N PHE A 82 -18.55 -6.36 -1.29
CA PHE A 82 -19.80 -6.07 -2.00
C PHE A 82 -19.69 -4.85 -2.92
N ASN A 83 -19.06 -3.78 -2.44
CA ASN A 83 -18.98 -2.50 -3.16
C ASN A 83 -17.61 -2.27 -3.80
N GLY A 84 -16.63 -3.14 -3.58
CA GLY A 84 -15.24 -2.93 -4.01
C GLY A 84 -15.11 -2.67 -5.50
N ARG A 85 -15.89 -3.38 -6.33
CA ARG A 85 -15.94 -3.16 -7.78
C ARG A 85 -16.33 -1.73 -8.14
N GLY A 86 -17.48 -1.27 -7.63
CA GLY A 86 -17.99 0.07 -7.95
C GLY A 86 -17.08 1.18 -7.44
N ILE A 87 -16.40 0.96 -6.30
CA ILE A 87 -15.40 1.91 -5.79
C ILE A 87 -14.20 2.00 -6.73
N ILE A 88 -13.68 0.86 -7.21
CA ILE A 88 -12.54 0.82 -8.13
C ILE A 88 -12.88 1.47 -9.47
N GLU A 89 -14.06 1.17 -10.02
CA GLU A 89 -14.55 1.77 -11.28
C GLU A 89 -14.72 3.29 -11.18
N ALA A 90 -15.08 3.81 -10.00
CA ALA A 90 -15.22 5.25 -9.77
C ALA A 90 -13.88 5.98 -9.57
N CYS A 91 -12.79 5.26 -9.25
CA CYS A 91 -11.49 5.85 -9.00
C CYS A 91 -10.73 6.14 -10.32
N ILE A 92 -10.25 7.37 -10.48
CA ILE A 92 -9.43 7.77 -11.64
C ILE A 92 -8.00 7.21 -11.53
N LEU A 93 -7.46 7.20 -10.30
CA LEU A 93 -6.13 6.68 -9.96
C LEU A 93 -6.24 5.34 -9.20
N SER A 94 -5.11 4.68 -8.94
CA SER A 94 -5.05 3.51 -8.06
C SER A 94 -5.64 3.83 -6.68
N ILE A 95 -6.28 2.85 -6.03
CA ILE A 95 -6.84 3.08 -4.68
C ILE A 95 -5.76 3.52 -3.70
N GLU A 96 -4.55 2.95 -3.79
CA GLU A 96 -3.42 3.32 -2.95
C GLU A 96 -3.11 4.84 -2.98
N SER A 97 -3.33 5.49 -4.12
CA SER A 97 -3.12 6.94 -4.27
C SER A 97 -4.08 7.79 -3.42
N TYR A 98 -5.25 7.25 -3.06
CA TYR A 98 -6.27 7.90 -2.23
C TYR A 98 -6.13 7.57 -0.73
N CYS A 99 -5.10 6.82 -0.33
CA CYS A 99 -4.93 6.33 1.03
C CYS A 99 -4.53 7.43 2.03
N GLU A 100 -5.06 7.35 3.26
CA GLU A 100 -4.71 8.27 4.36
C GLU A 100 -3.33 7.96 4.99
N GLU A 101 -2.77 6.76 4.79
CA GLU A 101 -1.53 6.30 5.47
C GLU A 101 -0.35 7.25 5.22
N ALA A 102 -0.28 7.89 4.03
CA ALA A 102 0.75 8.87 3.71
C ALA A 102 0.64 10.15 4.56
N GLN A 103 -0.59 10.63 4.80
CA GLN A 103 -0.86 11.78 5.66
C GLN A 103 -0.58 11.44 7.14
N GLU A 104 -1.00 10.25 7.59
CA GLU A 104 -0.74 9.81 8.97
C GLU A 104 0.76 9.65 9.26
N ALA A 105 1.53 9.10 8.31
CA ALA A 105 2.98 9.01 8.43
C ALA A 105 3.64 10.38 8.62
N ARG A 106 3.09 11.43 7.98
CA ARG A 106 3.56 12.81 8.15
C ARG A 106 3.31 13.38 9.54
N ASN A 107 2.33 12.87 10.30
CA ASN A 107 2.10 13.32 11.68
C ASN A 107 3.31 13.09 12.59
N LYS A 108 4.12 12.05 12.32
CA LYS A 108 5.39 11.83 13.02
C LYS A 108 6.35 13.00 12.80
N HIS A 109 6.48 13.42 11.54
CA HIS A 109 7.32 14.56 11.17
C HIS A 109 6.76 15.88 11.72
N ASN A 110 5.44 16.08 11.74
CA ASN A 110 4.82 17.27 12.32
C ASN A 110 5.21 17.46 13.79
N ARG A 111 5.21 16.38 14.57
CA ARG A 111 5.66 16.41 15.98
C ARG A 111 7.14 16.78 16.09
N GLN A 112 7.99 16.18 15.27
CA GLN A 112 9.43 16.50 15.21
C GLN A 112 9.70 17.94 14.80
N TYR A 113 8.99 18.44 13.77
CA TYR A 113 9.14 19.82 13.30
C TYR A 113 8.75 20.83 14.37
N ARG A 114 7.63 20.58 15.05
CA ARG A 114 7.20 21.41 16.17
C ARG A 114 8.23 21.44 17.29
N GLU A 115 8.86 20.32 17.61
CA GLU A 115 9.83 20.24 18.70
C GLU A 115 11.16 20.95 18.39
N LEU A 116 11.70 20.75 17.19
CA LEU A 116 13.08 21.12 16.84
C LEU A 116 13.20 22.38 15.98
N PHE A 117 12.20 22.72 15.17
CA PHE A 117 12.34 23.74 14.12
C PHE A 117 11.45 24.97 14.31
N THR A 118 10.52 24.96 15.26
CA THR A 118 9.60 26.09 15.48
C THR A 118 10.05 26.98 16.62
N ARG A 119 9.70 28.27 16.52
CA ARG A 119 9.92 29.24 17.60
C ARG A 119 8.92 28.98 18.73
N LYS A 120 9.41 28.89 19.97
CA LYS A 120 8.60 28.60 21.17
C LYS A 120 8.22 29.87 21.96
N SER A 121 8.22 31.03 21.30
CA SER A 121 7.88 32.32 21.92
C SER A 121 6.38 32.54 22.08
N SER A 122 5.56 32.03 21.18
CA SER A 122 4.09 32.06 21.28
C SER A 122 3.47 30.93 20.46
N ARG A 123 2.23 30.53 20.77
CA ARG A 123 1.51 29.49 20.00
C ARG A 123 1.33 29.89 18.53
N ILE A 124 1.10 31.18 18.26
CA ILE A 124 0.98 31.72 16.90
C ILE A 124 2.30 31.55 16.16
N ASN A 125 3.42 31.94 16.78
CA ASN A 125 4.75 31.81 16.19
C ASN A 125 5.18 30.35 15.99
N THR A 126 4.75 29.46 16.87
CA THR A 126 4.95 28.01 16.70
C THR A 126 4.20 27.50 15.48
N ASN A 127 2.92 27.87 15.34
CA ASN A 127 2.09 27.42 14.23
C ASN A 127 2.55 27.99 12.87
N THR A 128 2.93 29.27 12.82
CA THR A 128 3.47 29.88 11.60
C THR A 128 4.77 29.22 11.19
N GLY A 129 5.70 29.00 12.13
CA GLY A 129 6.95 28.29 11.87
C GLY A 129 6.74 26.87 11.36
N LEU A 130 5.76 26.14 11.94
CA LEU A 130 5.41 24.80 11.49
C LEU A 130 4.88 24.80 10.05
N LEU A 131 3.97 25.74 9.75
CA LEU A 131 3.34 25.86 8.43
C LEU A 131 4.37 26.22 7.35
N HIS A 132 5.25 27.19 7.60
CA HIS A 132 6.33 27.54 6.67
C HIS A 132 7.25 26.35 6.39
N ARG A 133 7.60 25.58 7.43
CA ARG A 133 8.43 24.39 7.26
C ARG A 133 7.75 23.33 6.39
N LEU A 134 6.45 23.12 6.60
CA LEU A 134 5.68 22.17 5.80
C LEU A 134 5.60 22.62 4.33
N LEU A 135 5.36 23.90 4.05
CA LEU A 135 5.33 24.42 2.69
C LEU A 135 6.65 24.16 1.93
N ILE A 136 7.79 24.40 2.57
CA ILE A 136 9.12 24.11 1.99
C ILE A 136 9.31 22.61 1.72
N ILE A 137 8.70 21.75 2.53
CA ILE A 137 8.80 20.30 2.36
C ILE A 137 7.95 19.80 1.20
N PHE A 138 6.76 20.38 1.03
CA PHE A 138 5.80 20.02 -0.02
C PHE A 138 6.08 20.67 -1.38
N ASP A 139 6.99 21.64 -1.44
CA ASP A 139 7.46 22.21 -2.70
C ASP A 139 8.02 21.11 -3.63
N ARG A 140 7.40 20.94 -4.79
CA ARG A 140 7.74 19.91 -5.78
C ARG A 140 9.14 20.11 -6.36
N TYR A 141 9.53 21.36 -6.62
CA TYR A 141 10.83 21.68 -7.17
C TYR A 141 11.91 21.33 -6.16
N ILE A 142 11.77 21.79 -4.91
CA ILE A 142 12.71 21.44 -3.83
C ILE A 142 12.72 19.93 -3.59
N ALA A 143 11.57 19.26 -3.62
CA ALA A 143 11.49 17.81 -3.44
C ALA A 143 12.23 17.03 -4.55
N SER A 144 12.15 17.49 -5.81
CA SER A 144 12.85 16.85 -6.92
C SER A 144 14.38 16.92 -6.83
N LEU A 145 14.91 17.95 -6.15
CA LEU A 145 16.34 18.11 -5.92
C LEU A 145 16.87 17.29 -4.74
N ARG A 146 15.97 16.74 -3.89
CA ARG A 146 16.37 15.91 -2.74
C ARG A 146 16.69 14.50 -3.21
N ALA A 147 17.66 13.86 -2.54
CA ALA A 147 17.95 12.45 -2.77
C ALA A 147 16.70 11.59 -2.53
N ALA A 148 16.30 10.83 -3.55
CA ALA A 148 15.18 9.92 -3.44
C ALA A 148 15.52 8.76 -2.50
N PRO A 149 14.60 8.34 -1.62
CA PRO A 149 14.82 7.16 -0.79
C PRO A 149 14.92 5.91 -1.67
N LYS A 150 15.89 5.04 -1.37
CA LYS A 150 15.99 3.72 -2.02
C LYS A 150 14.83 2.84 -1.58
N SER A 151 13.88 2.56 -2.47
CA SER A 151 12.80 1.60 -2.20
C SER A 151 13.19 0.20 -2.67
N GLY A 152 13.16 -0.79 -1.78
CA GLY A 152 13.27 -2.20 -2.18
C GLY A 152 11.96 -2.68 -2.82
N LYS A 153 12.05 -3.34 -3.98
CA LYS A 153 10.88 -3.99 -4.60
C LYS A 153 10.40 -5.12 -3.69
N ARG A 154 9.10 -5.11 -3.31
CA ARG A 154 8.49 -6.23 -2.58
C ARG A 154 8.25 -7.40 -3.52
N LYS A 155 8.40 -8.62 -3.03
CA LYS A 155 7.98 -9.83 -3.75
C LYS A 155 6.46 -9.90 -3.73
N MET A 156 5.83 -9.82 -4.90
CA MET A 156 4.40 -10.06 -5.09
C MET A 156 4.10 -11.55 -5.19
N ASP A 157 2.94 -11.94 -4.66
CA ASP A 157 2.43 -13.31 -4.78
C ASP A 157 2.15 -13.71 -6.24
N ARG A 158 2.20 -15.02 -6.55
CA ARG A 158 1.97 -15.54 -7.91
C ARG A 158 0.53 -15.36 -8.37
N GLU A 159 -0.45 -15.50 -7.47
CA GLU A 159 -1.86 -15.24 -7.80
C GLU A 159 -2.09 -13.76 -8.06
N MET A 160 -1.45 -12.89 -7.27
CA MET A 160 -1.46 -11.45 -7.46
C MET A 160 -0.83 -11.03 -8.81
N LYS A 161 0.29 -11.64 -9.21
CA LYS A 161 0.87 -11.42 -10.54
C LYS A 161 -0.09 -11.77 -11.67
N LYS A 162 -0.77 -12.92 -11.60
CA LYS A 162 -1.77 -13.32 -12.61
C LYS A 162 -2.96 -12.36 -12.69
N LEU A 163 -3.29 -11.66 -11.61
CA LEU A 163 -4.34 -10.63 -11.61
C LEU A 163 -3.87 -9.34 -12.31
N LEU A 164 -2.58 -9.05 -12.25
CA LEU A 164 -1.97 -7.83 -12.80
C LEU A 164 -1.40 -8.00 -14.21
N GLU A 165 -0.96 -9.21 -14.60
CA GLU A 165 -0.38 -9.51 -15.93
C GLU A 165 -1.36 -9.25 -17.09
N LEU A 166 -2.67 -9.23 -16.80
CA LEU A 166 -3.72 -8.83 -17.74
C LEU A 166 -3.76 -7.31 -18.03
N CYS A 167 -2.93 -6.49 -17.35
CA CYS A 167 -2.83 -5.05 -17.61
C CYS A 167 -1.72 -4.67 -18.62
N PHE A 168 -0.84 -5.61 -19.02
CA PHE A 168 0.30 -5.33 -19.91
C PHE A 168 0.04 -5.70 -21.38
N SER A 169 -1.17 -6.11 -21.75
CA SER A 169 -1.45 -6.58 -23.12
C SER A 169 -1.60 -5.48 -24.18
N ASP A 170 -1.69 -4.20 -23.80
CA ASP A 170 -2.07 -3.13 -24.74
C ASP A 170 -1.06 -1.97 -24.85
N GLU A 171 0.15 -2.05 -24.31
CA GLU A 171 1.19 -1.04 -24.54
C GLU A 171 2.53 -1.74 -24.81
N GLU A 172 2.73 -2.13 -26.06
CA GLU A 172 3.98 -2.71 -26.55
C GLU A 172 5.15 -1.72 -26.46
N ASP A 173 6.33 -2.31 -26.23
CA ASP A 173 7.61 -1.98 -26.84
C ASP A 173 8.01 -0.51 -26.98
N SER A 174 8.88 -0.10 -26.08
CA SER A 174 10.08 0.62 -26.52
C SER A 174 11.32 0.09 -25.80
N VAL A 175 11.95 -0.88 -26.46
CA VAL A 175 13.38 -1.21 -26.48
C VAL A 175 14.27 -0.03 -26.05
N ILE A 176 15.12 -0.25 -25.05
CA ILE A 176 16.57 0.00 -25.19
C ILE A 176 17.31 -1.18 -24.55
N VAL A 177 17.75 -2.08 -25.42
CA VAL A 177 18.85 -3.02 -25.17
C VAL A 177 20.14 -2.25 -25.44
N SER A 178 21.07 -2.28 -24.49
CA SER A 178 22.48 -2.54 -24.79
C SER A 178 23.20 -2.86 -23.47
N GLU A 179 23.36 -4.15 -23.23
CA GLU A 179 24.53 -4.68 -22.54
C GLU A 179 25.78 -4.15 -23.26
N ASP A 180 26.80 -3.73 -22.51
CA ASP A 180 28.12 -4.28 -22.77
C ASP A 180 28.96 -4.37 -21.49
N SER A 181 29.81 -5.38 -21.53
CA SER A 181 30.56 -6.02 -20.46
C SER A 181 31.87 -5.28 -20.16
N SER A 182 32.25 -5.32 -18.88
CA SER A 182 33.63 -5.35 -18.31
C SER A 182 34.81 -4.76 -19.09
N GLU A 183 35.60 -3.90 -18.43
CA GLU A 183 37.06 -4.09 -18.31
C GLU A 183 37.64 -3.19 -17.20
N GLU A 184 38.36 -3.81 -16.26
CA GLU A 184 39.29 -3.12 -15.35
C GLU A 184 40.55 -2.71 -16.14
N SER A 185 41.06 -1.51 -15.91
CA SER A 185 42.51 -1.31 -15.85
C SER A 185 42.87 -0.02 -15.13
N SER A 186 43.75 -0.21 -14.14
CA SER A 186 44.55 0.76 -13.42
C SER A 186 45.42 1.63 -14.34
N ILE A 187 45.45 2.94 -14.11
CA ILE A 187 46.61 3.78 -14.41
C ILE A 187 46.89 4.73 -13.24
N SER A 188 48.05 4.51 -12.66
CA SER A 188 48.85 5.46 -11.89
C SER A 188 49.61 6.40 -12.83
N GLU A 189 49.61 7.69 -12.53
CA GLU A 189 50.75 8.62 -12.59
C GLU A 189 50.41 9.92 -11.86
#